data_AF-A0AB73C0E5-F1
#
_entry.id   AF-A0AB73C0E5-F1
#
_cell.length_a   1.000
_cell.length_b   1.000
_cell.length_c   1.000
_cell.angle_alpha   90.00
_cell.angle_beta   90.00
_cell.angle_gamma   90.00
#
_symmetry.space_group_name_H-M   'P 1'
#
loop_
_entity.id
_entity.type
_entity.pdbx_description
1 polymer ?
#
loop_
_entity_poly.entity_id
_entity_poly.type
_entity_poly.pdbx_seq_one_letter_code
_entity_poly.pdbx_strand_id
1 'polypeptide(L)'
;LKIILFRIRKQVFYFLKDNYRQEQTTLDNYLTFLYLLFEYYKDSPFKYSLIRELELIYPKVYSQFVEEDIHFYIKNLLGDLFLNFQKKQLIAVLLLGYSHYMGIDFFYTGNFTKRDKFLKNLLFYLQNGIEE
;
A
#
# COMPACT_ATOMS: atom_id res chain seq x y z
N LEU A 1 9.09 -12.71 -16.89
CA LEU A 1 9.03 -12.08 -15.56
C LEU A 1 8.40 -10.68 -15.57
N LYS A 2 8.99 -9.66 -16.23
CA LYS A 2 8.45 -8.28 -16.24
C LYS A 2 6.96 -8.18 -16.58
N ILE A 3 6.50 -8.80 -17.67
CA ILE A 3 5.07 -8.78 -18.08
C ILE A 3 4.15 -9.36 -16.99
N ILE A 4 4.57 -10.41 -16.29
CA ILE A 4 3.79 -11.03 -15.20
C ILE A 4 3.66 -10.03 -14.05
N LEU A 5 4.74 -9.35 -13.68
CA LEU A 5 4.73 -8.34 -12.61
C LEU A 5 3.84 -7.15 -12.94
N PHE A 6 3.91 -6.65 -14.18
CA PHE A 6 2.99 -5.62 -14.68
C PHE A 6 1.53 -6.06 -14.57
N ARG A 7 1.21 -7.30 -14.91
CA ARG A 7 -0.16 -7.85 -14.80
C ARG A 7 -0.61 -7.94 -13.34
N ILE A 8 0.24 -8.45 -12.44
CA ILE A 8 -0.08 -8.53 -11.01
C ILE A 8 -0.36 -7.13 -10.45
N ARG A 9 0.47 -6.13 -10.77
CA ARG A 9 0.26 -4.75 -10.33
C ARG A 9 -1.02 -4.15 -10.87
N LYS A 10 -1.27 -4.30 -12.17
CA LYS A 10 -2.49 -3.82 -12.80
C LYS A 10 -3.74 -4.42 -12.14
N GLN A 11 -3.69 -5.72 -11.82
CA GLN A 11 -4.75 -6.41 -11.08
C GLN A 11 -4.95 -5.82 -9.68
N VAL A 12 -3.86 -5.58 -8.94
CA VAL A 12 -3.91 -4.94 -7.61
C VAL A 12 -4.53 -3.54 -7.69
N PHE A 13 -4.11 -2.72 -8.65
CA PHE A 13 -4.68 -1.37 -8.84
C PHE A 13 -6.17 -1.38 -9.17
N TYR A 14 -6.60 -2.27 -10.08
CA TYR A 14 -8.03 -2.40 -10.35
C TYR A 14 -8.79 -2.85 -9.11
N PHE A 15 -8.27 -3.85 -8.41
CA PHE A 15 -8.89 -4.35 -7.18
C PHE A 15 -9.03 -3.24 -6.12
N LEU A 16 -7.98 -2.45 -5.88
CA LEU A 16 -8.07 -1.32 -4.94
C LEU A 16 -9.03 -0.24 -5.42
N LYS A 17 -8.97 0.11 -6.71
CA LYS A 17 -9.84 1.13 -7.29
C LYS A 17 -11.32 0.74 -7.22
N ASP A 18 -11.64 -0.52 -7.51
CA ASP A 18 -13.01 -1.05 -7.50
C ASP A 18 -13.58 -1.11 -6.07
N ASN A 19 -12.72 -1.08 -5.04
CA ASN A 19 -13.10 -1.06 -3.63
C ASN A 19 -12.96 0.33 -2.98
N TYR A 20 -12.58 1.36 -3.74
CA TYR A 20 -12.54 2.74 -3.24
C TYR A 20 -13.96 3.27 -3.03
N ARG A 21 -14.19 3.94 -1.91
CA ARG A 21 -15.50 4.48 -1.50
C ARG A 21 -15.40 5.98 -1.33
N GLN A 22 -16.06 6.74 -2.22
CA GLN A 22 -16.01 8.21 -2.21
C GLN A 22 -16.60 8.82 -0.94
N GLU A 23 -17.55 8.13 -0.31
CA GLU A 23 -18.22 8.55 0.92
C GLU A 23 -17.36 8.34 2.19
N GLN A 24 -16.27 7.58 2.09
CA GLN A 24 -15.37 7.31 3.20
C GLN A 24 -14.21 8.31 3.25
N THR A 25 -13.65 8.51 4.44
CA THR A 25 -12.48 9.38 4.58
C THR A 25 -11.26 8.78 3.87
N THR A 26 -10.25 9.60 3.59
CA THR A 26 -8.93 9.13 3.11
C THR A 26 -8.36 8.02 4.01
N LEU A 27 -8.50 8.17 5.33
CA LEU A 27 -7.98 7.23 6.31
C LEU A 27 -8.73 5.89 6.26
N ASP A 28 -10.07 5.93 6.18
CA ASP A 28 -10.90 4.72 6.08
C ASP A 28 -10.62 3.94 4.79
N ASN A 29 -10.52 4.65 3.66
CA ASN A 29 -10.17 4.05 2.37
C ASN A 29 -8.75 3.46 2.41
N TYR A 30 -7.80 4.13 3.06
CA TYR A 30 -6.44 3.62 3.18
C TYR A 30 -6.36 2.36 4.05
N LEU A 31 -7.04 2.32 5.20
CA LEU A 31 -7.13 1.11 6.03
C LEU A 31 -7.81 -0.03 5.28
N THR A 32 -8.85 0.28 4.49
CA THR A 32 -9.50 -0.69 3.61
C THR A 32 -8.52 -1.23 2.57
N PHE A 33 -7.71 -0.38 1.94
CA PHE A 33 -6.68 -0.83 0.99
C PHE A 33 -5.66 -1.75 1.65
N LEU A 34 -5.16 -1.42 2.85
CA LEU A 34 -4.24 -2.29 3.58
C LEU A 34 -4.86 -3.66 3.88
N TYR A 35 -6.10 -3.67 4.37
CA TYR A 35 -6.84 -4.91 4.62
C TYR A 35 -6.98 -5.76 3.34
N LEU A 36 -7.36 -5.14 2.23
CA LEU A 36 -7.56 -5.81 0.96
C LEU A 36 -6.25 -6.35 0.38
N LEU A 37 -5.16 -5.58 0.45
CA LEU A 37 -3.83 -6.04 0.06
C LEU A 37 -3.40 -7.24 0.90
N PHE A 38 -3.65 -7.19 2.22
CA PHE A 38 -3.37 -8.31 3.10
C PHE A 38 -4.13 -9.57 2.68
N GLU A 39 -5.46 -9.51 2.52
CA GLU A 39 -6.23 -10.68 2.10
C GLU A 39 -5.80 -11.19 0.71
N TYR A 40 -5.54 -10.28 -0.24
CA TYR A 40 -5.10 -10.65 -1.58
C TYR A 40 -3.76 -11.41 -1.58
N TYR A 41 -2.78 -10.95 -0.79
CA TYR A 41 -1.46 -11.57 -0.74
C TYR A 41 -1.37 -12.74 0.24
N LYS A 42 -2.26 -12.82 1.24
CA LYS A 42 -2.37 -13.99 2.12
C LYS A 42 -2.64 -15.28 1.36
N ASP A 43 -3.53 -15.23 0.37
CA ASP A 43 -3.83 -16.40 -0.48
C ASP A 43 -2.84 -16.55 -1.66
N SER A 44 -1.90 -15.62 -1.81
CA SER A 44 -0.91 -15.61 -2.89
C SER A 44 0.42 -14.98 -2.46
N PRO A 45 1.10 -15.49 -1.40
CA PRO A 45 2.28 -14.84 -0.84
C PRO A 45 3.44 -14.78 -1.83
N PHE A 46 3.53 -15.76 -2.73
CA PHE A 46 4.52 -15.77 -3.81
C PHE A 46 4.43 -14.53 -4.73
N LYS A 47 3.22 -13.99 -4.96
CA LYS A 47 3.05 -12.78 -5.79
C LYS A 47 3.65 -11.56 -5.10
N TYR A 48 3.52 -11.49 -3.76
CA TYR A 48 4.15 -10.45 -2.97
C TYR A 48 5.68 -10.56 -3.06
N SER A 49 6.22 -11.77 -2.86
CA SER A 49 7.66 -12.03 -2.96
C SER A 49 8.24 -11.64 -4.32
N LEU A 50 7.56 -11.99 -5.43
CA LEU A 50 7.97 -11.61 -6.77
C LEU A 50 8.06 -10.09 -6.98
N ILE A 51 7.14 -9.32 -6.38
CA ILE A 51 7.18 -7.86 -6.45
C ILE A 51 8.34 -7.32 -5.62
N ARG A 52 8.65 -7.93 -4.47
CA ARG A 52 9.77 -7.51 -3.62
C ARG A 52 11.13 -7.82 -4.24
N GLU A 53 11.30 -9.02 -4.81
CA GLU A 53 12.54 -9.39 -5.51
C GLU A 53 12.87 -8.43 -6.67
N LEU A 54 11.85 -7.82 -7.28
CA LEU A 54 12.04 -6.82 -8.33
C LEU A 54 12.87 -5.62 -7.88
N GLU A 55 12.72 -5.22 -6.61
CA GLU A 55 13.47 -4.11 -6.02
C GLU A 55 14.98 -4.32 -6.14
N LEU A 56 15.42 -5.57 -5.96
CA LEU A 56 16.83 -5.95 -6.03
C LEU A 56 17.29 -6.25 -7.47
N ILE A 57 16.47 -6.93 -8.25
CA ILE A 57 16.87 -7.46 -9.57
C ILE A 57 16.71 -6.40 -10.68
N TYR A 58 15.66 -5.57 -10.61
CA TYR A 58 15.39 -4.51 -11.59
C TYR A 58 14.99 -3.19 -10.91
N PRO A 59 15.91 -2.54 -10.20
CA PRO A 59 15.61 -1.36 -9.38
C PRO A 59 14.97 -0.22 -10.17
N LYS A 60 15.38 0.01 -11.42
CA LYS A 60 14.77 1.05 -12.28
C LYS A 60 13.29 0.79 -12.58
N VAL A 61 12.91 -0.48 -12.78
CA VAL A 61 11.50 -0.85 -13.01
C VAL A 61 10.72 -0.72 -11.70
N TYR A 62 11.34 -1.10 -10.59
CA TYR A 62 10.74 -0.92 -9.26
C TYR A 62 10.54 0.56 -8.91
N SER A 63 11.45 1.46 -9.28
CA SER A 63 11.26 2.91 -9.10
C SER A 63 10.07 3.44 -9.89
N GLN A 64 9.91 3.03 -11.15
CA GLN A 64 8.73 3.39 -11.96
C GLN A 64 7.43 2.90 -11.31
N PHE A 65 7.48 1.71 -10.72
CA PHE A 65 6.38 1.11 -10.00
C PHE A 65 5.99 1.94 -8.76
N VAL A 66 6.97 2.37 -7.98
CA VAL A 66 6.73 3.27 -6.83
C VAL A 66 6.14 4.60 -7.30
N GLU A 67 6.65 5.17 -8.38
CA GLU A 67 6.09 6.41 -8.95
C GLU A 67 4.61 6.24 -9.35
N GLU A 68 4.26 5.16 -10.04
CA GLU A 68 2.87 4.84 -10.38
C GLU A 68 1.99 4.68 -9.13
N ASP A 69 2.51 4.01 -8.09
CA ASP A 69 1.80 3.80 -6.82
C ASP A 69 1.52 5.15 -6.13
N ILE A 70 2.51 6.06 -6.11
CA ILE A 70 2.37 7.41 -5.59
C ILE A 70 1.27 8.17 -6.35
N HIS A 71 1.30 8.14 -7.69
CA HIS A 71 0.28 8.80 -8.50
C HIS A 71 -1.12 8.21 -8.25
N PHE A 72 -1.23 6.90 -8.07
CA PHE A 72 -2.48 6.24 -7.72
C PHE A 72 -3.02 6.75 -6.37
N TYR A 73 -2.19 6.84 -5.34
CA TYR A 73 -2.58 7.32 -4.02
C TYR A 73 -2.97 8.80 -4.06
N ILE A 74 -2.18 9.64 -4.73
CA ILE A 74 -2.50 11.07 -4.87
C ILE A 74 -3.85 11.26 -5.57
N LYS A 75 -4.09 10.52 -6.65
CA LYS A 75 -5.31 10.65 -7.45
C LYS A 75 -6.55 10.12 -6.74
N ASN A 76 -6.46 8.92 -6.14
CA ASN A 76 -7.64 8.21 -5.66
C ASN A 76 -7.86 8.34 -4.15
N LEU A 77 -6.82 8.56 -3.33
CA LEU A 77 -6.97 8.70 -1.87
C LEU A 77 -6.86 10.14 -1.38
N LEU A 78 -5.95 10.92 -1.98
CA LEU A 78 -5.61 12.28 -1.52
C LEU A 78 -6.19 13.37 -2.42
N GLY A 79 -6.99 13.01 -3.42
CA GLY A 79 -7.48 13.90 -4.47
C GLY A 79 -8.20 15.13 -3.88
N ASP A 80 -9.09 14.88 -2.93
CA ASP A 80 -9.99 15.89 -2.37
C ASP A 80 -9.37 16.69 -1.21
N LEU A 81 -8.18 16.31 -0.75
CA LEU A 81 -7.48 17.05 0.31
C LEU A 81 -6.96 18.39 -0.22
N PHE A 82 -7.23 19.48 0.50
CA PHE A 82 -6.71 20.81 0.20
C PHE A 82 -5.24 20.96 0.62
N LEU A 83 -4.37 20.22 -0.06
CA LEU A 83 -2.92 20.18 0.14
C LEU A 83 -2.21 20.41 -1.19
N ASN A 84 -1.02 21.01 -1.14
CA ASN A 84 -0.19 21.09 -2.34
C ASN A 84 0.32 19.71 -2.78
N PHE A 85 0.75 19.60 -4.03
CA PHE A 85 1.19 18.32 -4.61
C PHE A 85 2.34 17.68 -3.81
N GLN A 86 3.32 18.48 -3.37
CA GLN A 86 4.48 17.99 -2.61
C GLN A 86 4.07 17.34 -1.28
N LYS A 87 3.11 17.94 -0.55
CA LYS A 87 2.56 17.36 0.67
C LYS A 87 1.80 16.07 0.38
N LYS A 88 0.99 16.03 -0.68
CA LYS A 88 0.28 14.80 -1.09
C LYS A 88 1.28 13.69 -1.45
N GLN A 89 2.37 14.03 -2.13
CA GLN A 89 3.44 13.09 -2.48
C GLN A 89 4.13 12.53 -1.23
N LEU A 90 4.47 13.38 -0.26
CA LEU A 90 5.05 12.94 1.01
C LEU A 90 4.10 11.97 1.74
N ILE A 91 2.82 12.32 1.86
CA ILE A 91 1.81 11.46 2.48
C ILE A 91 1.71 10.13 1.72
N ALA A 92 1.62 10.15 0.39
CA ALA A 92 1.52 8.94 -0.42
C ALA A 92 2.72 8.01 -0.21
N VAL A 93 3.95 8.54 -0.19
CA VAL A 93 5.16 7.76 0.10
C VAL A 93 5.09 7.12 1.48
N LEU A 94 4.63 7.88 2.48
CA LEU A 94 4.53 7.42 3.87
C LEU A 94 3.48 6.28 4.00
N LEU A 95 2.32 6.44 3.37
CA LEU A 95 1.27 5.42 3.30
C LEU A 95 1.71 4.15 2.54
N LEU A 96 2.48 4.31 1.46
CA LEU A 96 3.07 3.17 0.74
C LEU A 96 4.13 2.46 1.58
N GLY A 97 4.91 3.20 2.37
CA GLY A 97 5.88 2.66 3.32
C GLY A 97 5.22 1.71 4.32
N TYR A 98 4.13 2.13 4.96
CA TYR A 98 3.37 1.26 5.86
C TYR A 98 2.85 -0.01 5.17
N SER A 99 2.33 0.08 3.94
CA SER A 99 1.89 -1.08 3.16
C SER A 99 3.05 -2.03 2.83
N HIS A 100 4.21 -1.47 2.49
CA HIS A 100 5.43 -2.21 2.22
C HIS A 100 5.91 -2.98 3.46
N TYR A 101 6.11 -2.30 4.60
CA TYR A 101 6.57 -2.93 5.83
C TYR A 101 5.54 -3.92 6.40
N MET A 102 4.25 -3.62 6.29
CA MET A 102 3.19 -4.61 6.55
C MET A 102 3.48 -5.89 5.75
N GLY A 103 3.58 -5.80 4.43
CA GLY A 103 3.79 -7.00 3.62
C GLY A 103 5.10 -7.76 3.94
N ILE A 104 6.19 -7.08 4.32
CA ILE A 104 7.42 -7.74 4.78
C ILE A 104 7.15 -8.52 6.07
N ASP A 105 6.58 -7.87 7.08
CA ASP A 105 6.33 -8.52 8.36
C ASP A 105 5.38 -9.70 8.23
N PHE A 106 4.33 -9.57 7.42
CA PHE A 106 3.32 -10.61 7.24
C PHE A 106 3.78 -11.76 6.35
N PHE A 107 4.39 -11.48 5.20
CA PHE A 107 4.66 -12.52 4.19
C PHE A 107 6.11 -13.02 4.19
N TYR A 108 7.07 -12.23 4.69
CA TYR A 108 8.47 -12.65 4.78
C TYR A 108 8.85 -13.17 6.17
N THR A 109 8.46 -12.47 7.24
CA THR A 109 8.94 -12.84 8.59
C THR A 109 8.07 -13.88 9.29
N GLY A 110 6.80 -14.03 8.88
CA GLY A 110 5.83 -14.93 9.53
C GLY A 110 5.51 -14.56 10.99
N ASN A 111 6.03 -13.44 11.50
CA ASN A 111 5.97 -13.07 12.92
C ASN A 111 4.65 -12.40 13.32
N PHE A 112 3.78 -12.09 12.37
CA PHE A 112 2.60 -11.27 12.64
C PHE A 112 1.30 -12.08 12.52
N THR A 113 0.79 -12.55 13.67
CA THR A 113 -0.43 -13.39 13.72
C THR A 113 -1.75 -12.62 13.83
N LYS A 114 -1.74 -11.28 13.95
CA LYS A 114 -2.97 -10.51 14.23
C LYS A 114 -3.11 -9.22 13.40
N ARG A 115 -3.49 -9.34 12.12
CA ARG A 115 -3.85 -8.23 11.21
C ARG A 115 -4.67 -7.12 11.88
N ASP A 116 -5.70 -7.50 12.63
CA ASP A 116 -6.59 -6.54 13.27
C ASP A 116 -5.86 -5.68 14.32
N LYS A 117 -4.87 -6.27 15.02
CA LYS A 117 -4.01 -5.53 15.95
C LYS A 117 -3.11 -4.55 15.19
N PHE A 118 -2.55 -4.95 14.05
CA PHE A 118 -1.76 -4.06 13.20
C PHE A 118 -2.58 -2.85 12.74
N LEU A 119 -3.76 -3.09 12.15
CA LEU A 119 -4.60 -2.02 11.63
C LEU A 119 -5.09 -1.09 12.75
N LYS A 120 -5.45 -1.62 13.92
CA LYS A 120 -5.81 -0.80 15.10
C LYS A 120 -4.65 0.05 15.59
N ASN A 121 -3.45 -0.51 15.69
CA ASN A 121 -2.27 0.23 16.11
C ASN A 121 -1.91 1.32 15.10
N LEU A 122 -1.92 0.99 13.80
CA LEU A 122 -1.64 1.95 12.74
C LEU A 122 -2.66 3.09 12.74
N LEU A 123 -3.96 2.78 12.88
CA LEU A 123 -5.01 3.78 13.02
C LEU A 123 -4.72 4.72 14.20
N PHE A 124 -4.38 4.16 15.36
CA PHE A 124 -4.01 4.95 16.54
C PHE A 124 -2.84 5.90 16.24
N TYR A 125 -1.75 5.41 15.64
CA TYR A 125 -0.60 6.24 15.30
C TYR A 125 -0.90 7.31 14.23
N LEU A 126 -1.73 6.99 13.23
CA LEU A 126 -2.12 7.95 12.20
C LEU A 126 -2.99 9.08 12.75
N GLN A 127 -3.78 8.81 13.80
CA GLN A 127 -4.65 9.81 14.42
C GLN A 127 -3.95 10.63 15.51
N ASN A 128 -3.09 9.99 16.31
CA ASN A 128 -2.51 10.61 17.50
C ASN A 128 -1.02 10.96 17.33
N GLY A 129 -0.40 10.54 16.22
CA GLY A 129 1.05 10.63 16.05
C GLY A 129 1.78 9.61 16.93
N ILE A 130 3.08 9.82 17.09
CA ILE A 130 3.91 9.09 18.06
C ILE A 130 4.07 10.06 19.23
N GLU A 131 3.45 9.75 20.37
CA GLU A 131 3.77 10.44 21.63
C GLU A 131 5.18 10.00 22.07
N GLU A 132 6.05 10.96 22.38
CA GLU A 132 7.38 10.74 22.96
C GLU A 132 7.31 10.35 24.44
#